data_AF-A0A820SVI0-F1
#
_entry.id   AF-A0A820SVI0-F1
#
_cell.length_a   1.000
_cell.length_b   1.000
_cell.length_c   1.000
_cell.angle_alpha   90.00
_cell.angle_beta   90.00
_cell.angle_gamma   90.00
#
_symmetry.space_group_name_H-M   'P 1'
#
loop_
_entity.id
_entity.type
_entity.pdbx_description
1 polymer ?
#
loop_
_entity_poly.entity_id
_entity_poly.type
_entity_poly.pdbx_seq_one_letter_code
_entity_poly.pdbx_strand_id
1 'polypeptide(L)'
;MSNQSKKFHDYLDRSKKGSNPLSRLFFSVVRAIDPYIQYLIVVPGYGHQIISKTGIVTINPGQKGLVLVVMTAACTIKQIFHMTCILEEQISYPMILAIGIFDIITHSLATLSSFIYGPSNGLGTLQYVGISFFTVGILTELISELQRKRFKNNPVNKGKIYSGGLFSLARHINYGGFTLWRTGLVLTSGNYWLAALLFSLHTWDFTTRAIPCMADYCSKKYGEDWKKFENDVPYTLFPYIC
;
A
#
# COMPACT_ATOMS: atom_id res chain seq x y z
N MET A 1 -19.57 9.49 -34.85
CA MET A 1 -18.29 9.49 -34.11
C MET A 1 -18.33 8.35 -33.10
N SER A 2 -17.57 7.28 -33.35
CA SER A 2 -17.53 6.12 -32.46
C SER A 2 -16.89 6.54 -31.14
N ASN A 3 -17.66 6.46 -30.05
CA ASN A 3 -17.18 6.70 -28.71
C ASN A 3 -16.30 5.51 -28.32
N GLN A 4 -15.02 5.52 -28.71
CA GLN A 4 -14.05 4.56 -28.21
C GLN A 4 -13.92 4.78 -26.71
N SER A 5 -14.63 3.98 -25.92
CA SER A 5 -14.48 4.00 -24.46
C SER A 5 -13.00 3.78 -24.15
N LYS A 6 -12.35 4.80 -23.58
CA LYS A 6 -10.96 4.69 -23.15
C LYS A 6 -10.87 3.49 -22.21
N LYS A 7 -10.25 2.40 -22.65
CA LYS A 7 -10.20 1.16 -21.87
C LYS A 7 -9.08 1.31 -20.84
N PHE A 8 -9.43 1.79 -19.66
CA PHE A 8 -8.48 1.87 -18.55
C PHE A 8 -8.06 0.47 -18.12
N HIS A 9 -6.76 0.26 -17.90
CA HIS A 9 -6.23 -1.03 -17.46
C HIS A 9 -6.35 -1.14 -15.94
N ASP A 10 -7.43 -1.78 -15.47
CA ASP A 10 -7.59 -2.18 -14.08
C ASP A 10 -6.88 -3.52 -13.82
N TYR A 11 -6.19 -3.63 -12.70
CA TYR A 11 -5.60 -4.88 -12.25
C TYR A 11 -6.62 -5.80 -11.56
N LEU A 12 -7.77 -5.25 -11.15
CA LEU A 12 -8.86 -5.99 -10.54
C LEU A 12 -10.07 -6.03 -11.47
N ASP A 13 -10.60 -7.23 -11.72
CA ASP A 13 -11.87 -7.38 -12.43
C ASP A 13 -13.03 -7.11 -11.47
N ARG A 14 -13.52 -5.87 -11.47
CA ARG A 14 -14.62 -5.42 -10.60
C ARG A 14 -15.97 -6.05 -10.93
N SER A 15 -16.09 -6.75 -12.06
CA SER A 15 -17.32 -7.49 -12.43
C SER A 15 -17.39 -8.84 -11.72
N LYS A 16 -16.24 -9.44 -11.41
CA LYS A 16 -16.13 -10.76 -10.77
C LYS A 16 -16.04 -10.64 -9.26
N LYS A 17 -17.22 -10.53 -8.64
CA LYS A 17 -17.37 -10.60 -7.19
C LYS A 17 -17.52 -12.05 -6.72
N GLY A 18 -16.85 -12.40 -5.63
CA GLY A 18 -16.98 -13.70 -4.99
C GLY A 18 -15.70 -14.17 -4.36
N SER A 19 -15.80 -14.74 -3.15
CA SER A 19 -14.64 -15.26 -2.42
C SER A 19 -14.10 -16.53 -3.09
N ASN A 20 -12.80 -16.53 -3.41
CA ASN A 20 -12.05 -17.75 -3.75
C ASN A 20 -11.13 -18.12 -2.58
N PRO A 21 -11.47 -19.13 -1.76
CA PRO A 21 -10.66 -19.53 -0.61
C PRO A 21 -9.23 -19.93 -0.97
N LEU A 22 -9.04 -20.61 -2.10
CA LEU A 22 -7.72 -21.06 -2.56
C LEU A 22 -6.82 -19.88 -2.93
N SER A 23 -7.35 -18.89 -3.67
CA SER A 23 -6.58 -17.68 -4.00
C SER A 23 -6.21 -16.86 -2.76
N ARG A 24 -7.10 -16.78 -1.77
CA ARG A 24 -6.83 -16.09 -0.49
C ARG A 24 -5.79 -16.81 0.35
N LEU A 25 -5.85 -18.15 0.41
CA LEU A 25 -4.85 -18.96 1.08
C LEU A 25 -3.48 -18.80 0.38
N PHE A 26 -3.45 -18.91 -0.94
CA PHE A 26 -2.23 -18.73 -1.73
C PHE A 26 -1.60 -17.35 -1.51
N PHE A 27 -2.40 -16.28 -1.55
CA PHE A 27 -1.93 -14.94 -1.22
C PHE A 27 -1.34 -14.87 0.19
N SER A 28 -2.01 -15.48 1.18
CA SER A 28 -1.55 -15.46 2.56
C SER A 28 -0.21 -16.18 2.75
N VAL A 29 -0.03 -17.33 2.08
CA VAL A 29 1.24 -18.07 2.09
C VAL A 29 2.35 -17.23 1.45
N VAL A 30 2.11 -16.69 0.25
CA VAL A 30 3.09 -15.84 -0.46
C VAL A 30 3.50 -14.64 0.39
N ARG A 31 2.55 -13.99 1.08
CA ARG A 31 2.83 -12.82 1.93
C ARG A 31 3.51 -13.16 3.25
N ALA A 32 3.29 -14.35 3.81
CA ALA A 32 3.93 -14.78 5.06
C ALA A 32 5.44 -15.01 4.93
N ILE A 33 5.94 -15.25 3.71
CA ILE A 33 7.38 -15.45 3.44
C ILE A 33 8.18 -14.16 3.67
N ASP A 34 7.60 -13.00 3.38
CA ASP A 34 8.31 -11.74 3.30
C ASP A 34 8.92 -11.27 4.64
N PRO A 35 8.17 -11.21 5.77
CA PRO A 35 8.77 -10.85 7.06
C PRO A 35 9.92 -11.78 7.47
N TYR A 36 9.85 -13.07 7.10
CA TYR A 36 10.92 -14.02 7.36
C TYR A 36 12.18 -13.71 6.55
N ILE A 37 12.04 -13.34 5.27
CA ILE A 37 13.17 -12.85 4.47
C ILE A 37 13.79 -11.61 5.11
N GLN A 38 12.97 -10.64 5.54
CA GLN A 38 13.50 -9.42 6.19
C GLN A 38 14.23 -9.75 7.50
N TYR A 39 13.69 -10.68 8.29
CA TYR A 39 14.36 -11.20 9.49
C TYR A 39 15.73 -11.79 9.15
N LEU A 40 15.84 -12.62 8.11
CA LEU A 40 17.11 -13.23 7.69
C LEU A 40 18.14 -12.20 7.23
N ILE A 41 17.70 -11.11 6.58
CA ILE A 41 18.60 -10.02 6.17
C ILE A 41 19.17 -9.31 7.41
N VAL A 42 18.34 -9.01 8.42
CA VAL A 42 18.73 -8.21 9.58
C VAL A 42 19.42 -9.03 10.67
N VAL A 43 18.76 -10.08 11.18
CA VAL A 43 19.10 -10.68 12.48
C VAL A 43 20.29 -11.64 12.38
N PRO A 44 20.31 -12.63 11.46
CA PRO A 44 21.54 -13.38 11.15
C PRO A 44 22.63 -12.55 10.48
N GLY A 45 22.30 -11.33 10.00
CA GLY A 45 23.25 -10.46 9.33
C GLY A 45 23.57 -10.83 7.88
N TYR A 46 22.70 -11.58 7.17
CA TYR A 46 22.93 -11.85 5.74
C TYR A 46 22.95 -10.58 4.90
N GLY A 47 22.28 -9.51 5.33
CA GLY A 47 22.36 -8.20 4.69
C GLY A 47 23.80 -7.66 4.63
N HIS A 48 24.57 -7.82 5.72
CA HIS A 48 25.98 -7.45 5.73
C HIS A 48 26.79 -8.27 4.71
N GLN A 49 26.57 -9.60 4.65
CA GLN A 49 27.28 -10.48 3.72
C GLN A 49 26.97 -10.18 2.25
N ILE A 50 25.74 -9.74 1.95
CA ILE A 50 25.34 -9.36 0.60
C ILE A 50 26.01 -8.04 0.20
N ILE A 51 25.99 -7.04 1.10
CA ILE A 51 26.51 -5.70 0.78
C ILE A 51 28.04 -5.70 0.76
N SER A 52 28.71 -6.44 1.64
CA SER A 52 30.18 -6.48 1.68
C SER A 52 30.80 -7.00 0.37
N LYS A 53 30.10 -7.86 -0.37
CA LYS A 53 30.50 -8.31 -1.73
C LYS A 53 30.56 -7.19 -2.76
N THR A 54 29.92 -6.06 -2.50
CA THR A 54 29.91 -4.89 -3.40
C THR A 54 31.02 -3.88 -3.10
N GLY A 55 31.79 -4.10 -2.02
CA GLY A 55 32.80 -3.14 -1.55
C GLY A 55 32.22 -1.96 -0.74
N ILE A 56 30.90 -1.90 -0.55
CA ILE A 56 30.25 -0.89 0.28
C ILE A 56 30.47 -1.21 1.76
N VAL A 57 30.97 -0.22 2.51
CA VAL A 57 31.11 -0.30 3.97
C VAL A 57 29.73 -0.28 4.62
N THR A 58 29.46 -1.26 5.47
CA THR A 58 28.18 -1.39 6.17
C THR A 58 28.25 -0.85 7.60
N ILE A 59 27.14 -0.32 8.08
CA ILE A 59 26.89 -0.03 9.48
C ILE A 59 26.01 -1.12 10.13
N ASN A 60 25.97 -1.14 11.47
CA ASN A 60 25.05 -2.00 12.19
C ASN A 60 23.63 -1.40 12.14
N PRO A 61 22.63 -2.11 11.58
CA PRO A 61 21.27 -1.60 11.48
C PRO A 61 20.56 -1.52 12.84
N GLY A 62 20.99 -2.29 13.86
CA GLY A 62 20.46 -2.31 15.22
C GLY A 62 18.93 -2.19 15.31
N GLN A 63 18.45 -1.24 16.13
CA GLN A 63 17.01 -1.00 16.33
C GLN A 63 16.27 -0.68 15.03
N LYS A 64 16.86 0.09 14.12
CA LYS A 64 16.27 0.46 12.84
C LYS A 64 16.00 -0.76 11.97
N GLY A 65 16.93 -1.71 11.91
CA GLY A 65 16.72 -2.98 11.21
C GLY A 65 15.55 -3.79 11.79
N LEU A 66 15.50 -3.92 13.13
CA LEU A 66 14.41 -4.63 13.81
C LEU A 66 13.05 -3.97 13.57
N VAL A 67 13.00 -2.63 13.59
CA VAL A 67 11.78 -1.87 13.28
C VAL A 67 11.29 -2.17 11.87
N LEU A 68 12.16 -2.24 10.86
CA LEU A 68 11.76 -2.59 9.49
C LEU A 68 11.18 -4.00 9.39
N VAL A 69 11.71 -4.97 10.14
CA VAL A 69 11.14 -6.33 10.20
C VAL A 69 9.74 -6.30 10.81
N VAL A 70 9.56 -5.58 11.91
CA VAL A 70 8.25 -5.41 12.57
C VAL A 70 7.24 -4.70 11.65
N MET A 71 7.65 -3.64 10.96
CA MET A 71 6.81 -2.92 10.00
C MET A 71 6.40 -3.81 8.83
N THR A 72 7.32 -4.65 8.33
CA THR A 72 7.01 -5.62 7.28
C THR A 72 6.00 -6.67 7.76
N ALA A 73 6.17 -7.18 8.98
CA ALA A 73 5.19 -8.09 9.59
C ALA A 73 3.80 -7.43 9.73
N ALA A 74 3.74 -6.18 10.21
CA ALA A 74 2.50 -5.42 10.33
C ALA A 74 1.82 -5.19 8.97
N CYS A 75 2.60 -4.87 7.93
CA CYS A 75 2.14 -4.76 6.55
C CYS A 75 1.54 -6.08 6.05
N THR A 76 2.27 -7.20 6.22
CA THR A 76 1.81 -8.54 5.86
C THR A 76 0.49 -8.89 6.55
N ILE A 77 0.39 -8.67 7.86
CA ILE A 77 -0.85 -8.91 8.62
C ILE A 77 -2.00 -8.08 8.06
N LYS A 78 -1.78 -6.77 7.82
CA LYS A 78 -2.81 -5.90 7.25
C LYS A 78 -3.24 -6.35 5.86
N GLN A 79 -2.31 -6.72 4.99
CA GLN A 79 -2.62 -7.16 3.62
C GLN A 79 -3.37 -8.49 3.61
N ILE A 80 -2.98 -9.45 4.45
CA ILE A 80 -3.70 -10.72 4.62
C ILE A 80 -5.12 -10.44 5.12
N PHE A 81 -5.27 -9.57 6.13
CA PHE A 81 -6.57 -9.15 6.62
C PHE A 81 -7.40 -8.46 5.54
N HIS A 82 -6.81 -7.56 4.76
CA HIS A 82 -7.51 -6.91 3.65
C HIS A 82 -7.99 -7.93 2.61
N MET A 83 -7.12 -8.86 2.20
CA MET A 83 -7.44 -9.89 1.20
C MET A 83 -8.53 -10.86 1.66
N THR A 84 -8.50 -11.24 2.93
CA THR A 84 -9.43 -12.25 3.50
C THR A 84 -10.74 -11.63 3.98
N CYS A 85 -10.66 -10.45 4.59
CA CYS A 85 -11.79 -9.82 5.24
C CYS A 85 -12.36 -8.64 4.46
N ILE A 86 -11.61 -7.90 3.65
CA ILE A 86 -12.14 -6.66 3.02
C ILE A 86 -12.46 -6.85 1.54
N LEU A 87 -11.55 -7.45 0.78
CA LEU A 87 -11.64 -7.52 -0.67
C LEU A 87 -12.75 -8.47 -1.13
N GLU A 88 -13.61 -7.99 -2.04
CA GLU A 88 -14.72 -8.76 -2.62
C GLU A 88 -14.39 -9.30 -4.01
N GLU A 89 -13.47 -8.64 -4.69
CA GLU A 89 -13.02 -8.94 -6.05
C GLU A 89 -12.09 -10.16 -6.09
N GLN A 90 -12.20 -10.94 -7.15
CA GLN A 90 -11.29 -12.05 -7.40
C GLN A 90 -9.93 -11.54 -7.93
N ILE A 91 -8.84 -12.00 -7.31
CA ILE A 91 -7.48 -11.75 -7.79
C ILE A 91 -6.94 -13.00 -8.50
N SER A 92 -6.32 -12.81 -9.66
CA SER A 92 -5.65 -13.88 -10.39
C SER A 92 -4.33 -14.30 -9.72
N TYR A 93 -3.94 -15.57 -9.87
CA TYR A 93 -2.67 -16.08 -9.33
C TYR A 93 -1.42 -15.32 -9.82
N PRO A 94 -1.31 -14.91 -11.10
CA PRO A 94 -0.18 -14.09 -11.55
C PRO A 94 -0.09 -12.75 -10.83
N MET A 95 -1.23 -12.10 -10.56
CA MET A 95 -1.25 -10.84 -9.83
C MET A 95 -0.84 -11.03 -8.36
N ILE A 96 -1.25 -12.13 -7.72
CA ILE A 96 -0.81 -12.48 -6.37
C ILE A 96 0.72 -12.60 -6.31
N LEU A 97 1.32 -13.30 -7.27
CA LEU A 97 2.78 -13.43 -7.38
C LEU A 97 3.45 -12.08 -7.64
N ALA A 98 2.91 -11.27 -8.55
CA ALA A 98 3.46 -9.94 -8.85
C ALA A 98 3.47 -9.04 -7.61
N ILE A 99 2.39 -9.00 -6.84
CA ILE A 99 2.31 -8.25 -5.57
C ILE A 99 3.34 -8.79 -4.57
N GLY A 100 3.40 -10.11 -4.38
CA GLY A 100 4.34 -10.74 -3.45
C GLY A 100 5.81 -10.45 -3.78
N ILE A 101 6.18 -10.57 -5.05
CA ILE A 101 7.54 -10.28 -5.54
C ILE A 101 7.87 -8.80 -5.37
N PHE A 102 6.95 -7.90 -5.75
CA PHE A 102 7.13 -6.47 -5.58
C PHE A 102 7.34 -6.09 -4.10
N ASP A 103 6.55 -6.66 -3.20
CA ASP A 103 6.67 -6.43 -1.75
C ASP A 103 8.02 -6.93 -1.22
N ILE A 104 8.41 -8.16 -1.55
CA ILE A 104 9.70 -8.72 -1.13
C ILE A 104 10.86 -7.86 -1.64
N ILE A 105 10.83 -7.42 -2.91
CA ILE A 105 11.90 -6.59 -3.47
C ILE A 105 11.97 -5.24 -2.75
N THR A 106 10.84 -4.53 -2.65
CA THR A 106 10.82 -3.19 -2.05
C THR A 106 11.20 -3.20 -0.58
N HIS A 107 10.71 -4.17 0.20
CA HIS A 107 11.08 -4.33 1.60
C HIS A 107 12.55 -4.75 1.74
N SER A 108 13.06 -5.66 0.90
CA SER A 108 14.47 -6.07 0.94
C SER A 108 15.40 -4.91 0.59
N LEU A 109 15.04 -4.05 -0.37
CA LEU A 109 15.80 -2.83 -0.68
C LEU A 109 15.84 -1.86 0.49
N ALA A 110 14.71 -1.68 1.21
CA ALA A 110 14.67 -0.87 2.43
C ALA A 110 15.51 -1.50 3.55
N THR A 111 15.38 -2.80 3.78
CA THR A 111 16.12 -3.52 4.81
C THR A 111 17.63 -3.50 4.55
N LEU A 112 18.07 -3.72 3.30
CA LEU A 112 19.48 -3.59 2.91
C LEU A 112 19.98 -2.14 3.04
N SER A 113 19.15 -1.15 2.69
CA SER A 113 19.48 0.27 2.88
C SER A 113 19.77 0.61 4.35
N SER A 114 19.17 -0.12 5.30
CA SER A 114 19.40 0.11 6.74
C SER A 114 20.85 -0.17 7.18
N PHE A 115 21.60 -0.95 6.41
CA PHE A 115 23.03 -1.23 6.61
C PHE A 115 23.94 -0.17 5.95
N ILE A 116 23.39 0.79 5.20
CA ILE A 116 24.16 1.80 4.47
C ILE A 116 23.90 3.20 5.05
N TYR A 117 22.63 3.55 5.27
CA TYR A 117 22.22 4.87 5.71
C TYR A 117 22.08 4.95 7.23
N GLY A 118 22.62 6.00 7.85
CA GLY A 118 22.58 6.20 9.30
C GLY A 118 21.17 6.40 9.91
N PRO A 119 21.07 6.43 11.25
CA PRO A 119 22.15 6.23 12.21
C PRO A 119 22.52 4.75 12.38
N SER A 120 23.71 4.50 12.94
CA SER A 120 24.16 3.17 13.36
C SER A 120 23.57 2.85 14.74
N ASN A 121 23.05 1.63 14.90
CA ASN A 121 22.55 1.08 16.17
C ASN A 121 21.52 1.94 16.95
N GLY A 122 20.61 2.62 16.26
CA GLY A 122 19.58 3.44 16.90
C GLY A 122 18.55 4.00 15.94
N LEU A 123 17.69 4.88 16.45
CA LEU A 123 16.68 5.61 15.68
C LEU A 123 16.99 7.12 15.72
N GLY A 124 17.07 7.75 14.56
CA GLY A 124 17.21 9.19 14.42
C GLY A 124 15.87 9.86 14.07
N THR A 125 15.89 11.18 13.92
CA THR A 125 14.72 11.98 13.54
C THR A 125 14.04 11.42 12.28
N LEU A 126 14.84 11.04 11.26
CA LEU A 126 14.32 10.51 10.01
C LEU A 126 13.56 9.18 10.20
N GLN A 127 14.05 8.31 11.08
CA GLN A 127 13.37 7.06 11.41
C GLN A 127 12.01 7.33 12.07
N TYR A 128 11.95 8.27 13.03
CA TYR A 128 10.68 8.62 13.68
C TYR A 128 9.67 9.23 12.69
N VAL A 129 10.13 10.05 11.73
CA VAL A 129 9.28 10.55 10.64
C VAL A 129 8.77 9.39 9.78
N GLY A 130 9.64 8.46 9.38
CA GLY A 130 9.27 7.28 8.60
C GLY A 130 8.26 6.38 9.31
N ILE A 131 8.48 6.10 10.60
CA ILE A 131 7.56 5.33 11.46
C ILE A 131 6.21 6.04 11.56
N SER A 132 6.22 7.36 11.72
CA SER A 132 4.98 8.16 11.80
C SER A 132 4.18 8.07 10.50
N PHE A 133 4.85 8.22 9.34
CA PHE A 133 4.22 8.09 8.03
C PHE A 133 3.65 6.69 7.81
N PHE A 134 4.41 5.67 8.21
CA PHE A 134 3.96 4.28 8.17
C PHE A 134 2.70 4.07 9.00
N THR A 135 2.72 4.45 10.27
CA THR A 135 1.60 4.22 11.19
C THR A 135 0.36 5.01 10.76
N VAL A 136 0.49 6.29 10.42
CA VAL A 136 -0.65 7.10 9.95
C VAL A 136 -1.20 6.55 8.63
N GLY A 137 -0.33 6.21 7.68
CA GLY A 137 -0.75 5.73 6.37
C GLY A 137 -1.44 4.37 6.43
N ILE A 138 -0.88 3.41 7.17
CA ILE A 138 -1.42 2.05 7.24
C ILE A 138 -2.76 2.02 7.97
N LEU A 139 -2.93 2.85 9.01
CA LEU A 139 -4.19 3.01 9.72
C LEU A 139 -5.22 3.74 8.87
N THR A 140 -4.83 4.80 8.16
CA THR A 140 -5.74 5.55 7.26
C THR A 140 -6.31 4.63 6.17
N GLU A 141 -5.46 3.84 5.51
CA GLU A 141 -5.91 2.87 4.51
C GLU A 141 -6.85 1.82 5.14
N LEU A 142 -6.45 1.20 6.25
CA LEU A 142 -7.26 0.14 6.88
C LEU A 142 -8.61 0.66 7.37
N ILE A 143 -8.63 1.79 8.08
CA ILE A 143 -9.84 2.37 8.67
C ILE A 143 -10.80 2.83 7.58
N SER A 144 -10.31 3.52 6.54
CA SER A 144 -11.17 3.99 5.44
C SER A 144 -11.83 2.82 4.71
N GLU A 145 -11.09 1.74 4.47
CA GLU A 145 -11.62 0.52 3.86
C GLU A 145 -12.66 -0.18 4.74
N LEU A 146 -12.41 -0.27 6.06
CA LEU A 146 -13.37 -0.84 7.01
C LEU A 146 -14.66 -0.01 7.10
N GLN A 147 -14.56 1.31 7.12
CA GLN A 147 -15.71 2.21 7.08
C GLN A 147 -16.55 1.96 5.81
N ARG A 148 -15.89 1.91 4.65
CA ARG A 148 -16.55 1.65 3.36
C ARG A 148 -17.19 0.25 3.31
N LYS A 149 -16.51 -0.76 3.84
CA LYS A 149 -17.05 -2.12 3.93
C LYS A 149 -18.31 -2.17 4.80
N ARG A 150 -18.27 -1.56 6.00
CA ARG A 150 -19.43 -1.50 6.91
C ARG A 150 -20.63 -0.85 6.23
N PHE A 151 -20.41 0.24 5.50
CA PHE A 151 -21.46 0.90 4.73
C PHE A 151 -22.07 -0.02 3.67
N LYS A 152 -21.22 -0.68 2.86
CA LYS A 152 -21.67 -1.57 1.76
C LYS A 152 -22.37 -2.84 2.25
N ASN A 153 -22.03 -3.33 3.43
CA ASN A 153 -22.65 -4.51 4.02
C ASN A 153 -24.10 -4.27 4.49
N ASN A 154 -24.53 -3.02 4.65
CA ASN A 154 -25.91 -2.71 5.01
C ASN A 154 -26.81 -2.77 3.76
N PRO A 155 -27.85 -3.64 3.72
CA PRO A 155 -28.75 -3.76 2.58
C PRO A 155 -29.43 -2.44 2.16
N VAL A 156 -29.68 -1.53 3.12
CA VAL A 156 -30.31 -0.21 2.88
C VAL A 156 -29.41 0.72 2.03
N ASN A 157 -28.12 0.42 1.97
CA ASN A 157 -27.14 1.17 1.19
C ASN A 157 -26.85 0.55 -0.18
N LYS A 158 -27.58 -0.51 -0.57
CA LYS A 158 -27.37 -1.16 -1.87
C LYS A 158 -27.56 -0.14 -3.00
N GLY A 159 -26.56 -0.05 -3.88
CA GLY A 159 -26.56 0.89 -4.99
C GLY A 159 -26.10 2.31 -4.64
N LYS A 160 -25.90 2.64 -3.35
CA LYS A 160 -25.46 3.97 -2.93
C LYS A 160 -23.93 4.08 -2.88
N ILE A 161 -23.42 5.27 -3.14
CA ILE A 161 -22.01 5.61 -2.97
C ILE A 161 -21.69 5.83 -1.48
N TYR A 162 -20.49 5.44 -1.06
CA TYR A 162 -19.95 5.82 0.24
C TYR A 162 -19.08 7.08 0.12
N SER A 163 -19.51 8.17 0.76
CA SER A 163 -18.82 9.47 0.78
C SER A 163 -18.49 9.98 2.19
N GLY A 164 -18.73 9.17 3.23
CA GLY A 164 -18.55 9.56 4.63
C GLY A 164 -17.19 9.17 5.23
N GLY A 165 -16.99 9.49 6.51
CA GLY A 165 -15.79 9.13 7.27
C GLY A 165 -14.54 9.72 6.63
N LEU A 166 -13.47 8.93 6.50
CA LEU A 166 -12.22 9.42 5.89
C LEU A 166 -12.39 9.80 4.40
N PHE A 167 -13.37 9.22 3.71
CA PHE A 167 -13.66 9.55 2.31
C PHE A 167 -14.29 10.94 2.14
N SER A 168 -14.78 11.57 3.21
CA SER A 168 -15.23 12.97 3.15
C SER A 168 -14.08 13.97 3.17
N LEU A 169 -12.84 13.51 3.45
CA LEU A 169 -11.64 14.35 3.46
C LEU A 169 -10.89 14.28 2.12
N ALA A 170 -10.86 13.11 1.49
CA ALA A 170 -10.34 12.91 0.14
C ALA A 170 -10.99 11.67 -0.51
N ARG A 171 -11.35 11.76 -1.79
CA ARG A 171 -12.08 10.70 -2.52
C ARG A 171 -11.33 9.37 -2.63
N HIS A 172 -10.01 9.42 -2.58
CA HIS A 172 -9.11 8.27 -2.62
C HIS A 172 -8.12 8.29 -1.44
N ILE A 173 -8.62 8.65 -0.25
CA ILE A 173 -7.83 8.71 1.00
C ILE A 173 -7.10 7.38 1.31
N ASN A 174 -7.66 6.25 0.89
CA ASN A 174 -7.04 4.94 1.02
C ASN A 174 -5.77 4.81 0.16
N TYR A 175 -5.75 5.38 -1.04
CA TYR A 175 -4.56 5.44 -1.91
C TYR A 175 -3.51 6.41 -1.36
N GLY A 176 -3.95 7.53 -0.76
CA GLY A 176 -3.07 8.44 -0.02
C GLY A 176 -2.42 7.74 1.18
N GLY A 177 -3.21 7.03 1.98
CA GLY A 177 -2.73 6.19 3.08
C GLY A 177 -1.74 5.12 2.60
N PHE A 178 -2.06 4.44 1.49
CA PHE A 178 -1.17 3.46 0.87
C PHE A 178 0.19 4.04 0.51
N THR A 179 0.18 5.17 -0.20
CA THR A 179 1.39 5.89 -0.61
C THR A 179 2.21 6.29 0.61
N LEU A 180 1.55 6.84 1.63
CA LEU A 180 2.22 7.32 2.83
C LEU A 180 2.94 6.21 3.60
N TRP A 181 2.30 5.05 3.80
CA TRP A 181 2.96 4.00 4.58
C TRP A 181 4.07 3.28 3.82
N ARG A 182 3.94 3.12 2.49
CA ARG A 182 5.02 2.60 1.64
C ARG A 182 6.25 3.50 1.73
N THR A 183 6.05 4.81 1.60
CA THR A 183 7.11 5.80 1.74
C THR A 183 7.69 5.80 3.15
N GLY A 184 6.85 5.73 4.20
CA GLY A 184 7.28 5.69 5.60
C GLY A 184 8.17 4.49 5.94
N LEU A 185 7.83 3.30 5.43
CA LEU A 185 8.66 2.10 5.60
C LEU A 185 10.05 2.31 5.03
N VAL A 186 10.15 2.78 3.79
CA VAL A 186 11.46 3.00 3.16
C VAL A 186 12.21 4.16 3.82
N LEU A 187 11.53 5.24 4.18
CA LEU A 187 12.14 6.38 4.87
C LEU A 187 12.78 5.96 6.19
N THR A 188 12.16 5.00 6.89
CA THR A 188 12.71 4.41 8.13
C THR A 188 14.07 3.74 7.90
N SER A 189 14.36 3.22 6.70
CA SER A 189 15.69 2.70 6.40
C SER A 189 16.81 3.75 6.38
N GLY A 190 16.45 5.03 6.28
CA GLY A 190 17.37 6.14 6.06
C GLY A 190 17.57 6.50 4.57
N ASN A 191 17.07 5.68 3.64
CA ASN A 191 17.17 5.92 2.20
C ASN A 191 16.03 6.82 1.71
N TYR A 192 16.20 8.13 1.89
CA TYR A 192 15.22 9.14 1.46
C TYR A 192 15.07 9.22 -0.06
N TRP A 193 16.09 8.84 -0.85
CA TRP A 193 16.01 8.77 -2.31
C TRP A 193 15.03 7.69 -2.77
N LEU A 194 15.15 6.48 -2.23
CA LEU A 194 14.23 5.39 -2.54
C LEU A 194 12.81 5.70 -2.03
N ALA A 195 12.70 6.36 -0.87
CA ALA A 195 11.41 6.80 -0.34
C ALA A 195 10.72 7.81 -1.26
N ALA A 196 11.47 8.81 -1.77
CA ALA A 196 10.98 9.78 -2.74
C ALA A 196 10.59 9.11 -4.07
N LEU A 197 11.42 8.20 -4.58
CA LEU A 197 11.12 7.44 -5.79
C LEU A 197 9.81 6.66 -5.64
N LEU A 198 9.64 5.89 -4.56
CA LEU A 198 8.41 5.15 -4.33
C LEU A 198 7.21 6.07 -4.13
N PHE A 199 7.36 7.19 -3.42
CA PHE A 199 6.28 8.17 -3.29
C PHE A 199 5.82 8.66 -4.66
N SER A 200 6.76 9.05 -5.53
CA SER A 200 6.48 9.53 -6.88
C SER A 200 5.85 8.46 -7.75
N LEU A 201 6.38 7.22 -7.75
CA LEU A 201 5.85 6.13 -8.55
C LEU A 201 4.42 5.74 -8.16
N HIS A 202 4.12 5.61 -6.86
CA HIS A 202 2.77 5.29 -6.40
C HIS A 202 1.79 6.43 -6.67
N THR A 203 2.20 7.68 -6.43
CA THR A 203 1.37 8.85 -6.74
C THR A 203 1.08 8.92 -8.23
N TRP A 204 2.09 8.71 -9.08
CA TRP A 204 1.92 8.68 -10.53
C TRP A 204 0.99 7.56 -10.98
N ASP A 205 1.18 6.32 -10.51
CA ASP A 205 0.33 5.19 -10.86
C ASP A 205 -1.13 5.42 -10.42
N PHE A 206 -1.34 5.91 -9.20
CA PHE A 206 -2.68 6.20 -8.71
C PHE A 206 -3.36 7.33 -9.49
N THR A 207 -2.66 8.43 -9.76
CA THR A 207 -3.25 9.60 -10.43
C THR A 207 -3.48 9.38 -11.92
N THR A 208 -2.62 8.60 -12.59
CA THR A 208 -2.71 8.41 -14.05
C THR A 208 -3.48 7.17 -14.47
N ARG A 209 -3.55 6.15 -13.61
CA ARG A 209 -4.22 4.88 -13.93
C ARG A 209 -5.36 4.56 -12.97
N ALA A 210 -5.09 4.42 -11.68
CA ALA A 210 -6.08 3.84 -10.74
C ALA A 210 -7.29 4.76 -10.49
N ILE A 211 -7.04 6.05 -10.26
CA ILE A 211 -8.09 7.05 -10.01
C ILE A 211 -8.97 7.25 -11.26
N PRO A 212 -8.42 7.49 -12.47
CA PRO A 212 -9.23 7.56 -13.68
C PRO A 212 -10.07 6.31 -13.93
N CYS A 213 -9.49 5.12 -13.71
CA CYS A 213 -10.23 3.86 -13.83
C CYS A 213 -11.39 3.77 -12.84
N MET A 214 -11.16 4.21 -11.60
CA MET A 214 -12.19 4.20 -10.56
C MET A 214 -13.29 5.24 -10.81
N ALA A 215 -12.93 6.42 -11.33
CA ALA A 215 -13.87 7.46 -11.70
C ALA A 215 -14.77 7.01 -12.86
N ASP A 216 -14.22 6.34 -13.88
CA ASP A 216 -15.01 5.74 -14.97
C ASP A 216 -15.97 4.66 -14.44
N TYR A 217 -15.50 3.78 -13.56
CA TYR A 217 -16.38 2.78 -12.92
C TYR A 217 -17.48 3.42 -12.06
N CYS A 218 -17.14 4.40 -11.22
CA CYS A 218 -18.08 5.07 -10.34
C CYS A 218 -19.11 5.90 -11.10
N SER A 219 -18.70 6.64 -12.13
CA SER A 219 -19.62 7.44 -12.94
C SER A 219 -20.66 6.56 -13.64
N LYS A 220 -20.25 5.41 -14.18
CA LYS A 220 -21.18 4.42 -14.77
C LYS A 220 -22.12 3.80 -13.75
N LYS A 221 -21.66 3.59 -12.51
CA LYS A 221 -22.43 2.90 -11.48
C LYS A 221 -23.36 3.80 -10.67
N TYR A 222 -22.92 5.00 -10.33
CA TYR A 222 -23.60 5.92 -9.42
C TYR A 222 -24.10 7.21 -10.11
N GLY A 223 -23.67 7.49 -11.34
CA GLY A 223 -24.18 8.63 -12.12
C GLY A 223 -24.01 9.97 -11.39
N GLU A 224 -25.13 10.67 -11.20
CA GLU A 224 -25.15 12.00 -10.56
C GLU A 224 -24.66 11.98 -9.10
N ASP A 225 -24.84 10.88 -8.36
CA ASP A 225 -24.32 10.77 -6.99
C ASP A 225 -22.79 10.81 -6.96
N TRP A 226 -22.12 10.27 -7.99
CA TRP A 226 -20.66 10.38 -8.12
C TRP A 226 -20.23 11.81 -8.41
N LYS A 227 -20.90 12.50 -9.34
CA LYS A 227 -20.61 13.91 -9.66
C LYS A 227 -20.79 14.81 -8.44
N LYS A 228 -21.87 14.58 -7.67
CA LYS A 228 -22.09 15.30 -6.42
C LYS A 228 -20.95 15.07 -5.44
N PHE A 229 -20.49 13.83 -5.27
CA PHE A 229 -19.35 13.54 -4.41
C PHE A 229 -18.04 14.18 -4.90
N GLU A 230 -17.83 14.27 -6.22
CA GLU A 230 -16.70 14.99 -6.79
C GLU A 230 -16.73 16.49 -6.46
N ASN A 231 -17.91 17.10 -6.49
CA ASN A 231 -18.09 18.51 -6.13
C ASN A 231 -17.93 18.75 -4.62
N ASP A 232 -18.53 17.89 -3.79
CA ASP A 232 -18.54 18.04 -2.33
C ASP A 232 -17.15 17.77 -1.71
N VAL A 233 -16.36 16.88 -2.32
CA VAL A 233 -15.02 16.51 -1.84
C VAL A 233 -14.00 16.73 -2.95
N PRO A 234 -13.42 17.93 -3.08
CA PRO A 234 -12.54 18.27 -4.20
C PRO A 234 -11.19 17.55 -4.13
N TYR A 235 -10.72 17.19 -2.93
CA TYR A 235 -9.43 16.56 -2.71
C TYR A 235 -9.42 15.09 -3.16
N THR A 236 -8.33 14.69 -3.82
CA THR A 236 -8.23 13.36 -4.43
C THR A 236 -7.49 12.38 -3.54
N LEU A 237 -6.19 12.60 -3.30
CA LEU A 237 -5.32 11.67 -2.56
C LEU A 237 -5.09 12.10 -1.10
N PHE A 238 -4.69 13.35 -0.91
CA PHE A 238 -4.36 13.90 0.39
C PHE A 238 -5.32 15.06 0.71
N PRO A 239 -5.88 15.14 1.93
CA PRO A 239 -6.73 16.25 2.31
C PRO A 239 -5.96 17.57 2.20
N TYR A 240 -6.62 18.62 1.71
CA TYR A 240 -6.06 19.97 1.62
C TYR A 240 -4.88 20.13 0.64
N ILE A 241 -4.60 19.11 -0.19
CA ILE A 241 -3.58 19.14 -1.24
C ILE A 241 -4.28 18.82 -2.58
N CYS A 242 -4.10 19.70 -3.56
CA CYS A 242 -4.70 19.59 -4.89
C CYS A 242 -4.08 18.48 -5.73
#